data_AF-A0A9W4L285-F1
#
_entry.id   AF-A0A9W4L285-F1
#
_cell.length_a   1.000
_cell.length_b   1.000
_cell.length_c   1.000
_cell.angle_alpha   90.00
_cell.angle_beta   90.00
_cell.angle_gamma   90.00
#
_symmetry.space_group_name_H-M   'P 1'
#
loop_
_entity.id
_entity.type
_entity.pdbx_description
1 polymer ?
#
loop_
_entity_poly.entity_id
_entity_poly.type
_entity_poly.pdbx_seq_one_letter_code
_entity_poly.pdbx_strand_id
1 'polypeptide(L)'
;MKALIGAICLSVIGLFQSKKNYTTNTKKYFWIALFEVVLPFILIAQGQKYVSSSIASMLIAMVPVFTLVFFVLLFKKKASKFEIVSILLGFLGIVILSWPTQGIMNVSGNILGNVLLILAAISFALSLLLMGKLEDGSPVVHMRNVLWIASIVLIPFALLFEKPLQRTLIIHKYFLLLF
;
A
#
# COMPACT_ATOMS: atom_id res chain seq x y z
N MET A 1 5.58 8.68 8.47
CA MET A 1 5.74 8.11 9.83
C MET A 1 5.45 6.60 9.90
N LYS A 2 4.34 6.09 9.35
CA LYS A 2 3.98 4.65 9.41
C LYS A 2 5.05 3.68 8.88
N ALA A 3 5.66 4.00 7.73
CA ALA A 3 6.72 3.16 7.14
C ALA A 3 7.96 3.03 8.05
N LEU A 4 8.35 4.12 8.73
CA LEU A 4 9.49 4.14 9.63
C LEU A 4 9.24 3.29 10.88
N ILE A 5 8.04 3.41 11.47
CA ILE A 5 7.63 2.60 12.62
C ILE A 5 7.68 1.11 12.24
N GLY A 6 7.14 0.74 11.07
CA GLY A 6 7.22 -0.62 10.58
C GLY A 6 8.65 -1.11 10.35
N ALA A 7 9.52 -0.28 9.77
CA ALA A 7 10.94 -0.62 9.57
C ALA A 7 11.66 -0.91 10.89
N ILE A 8 11.40 -0.10 11.92
CA ILE A 8 11.98 -0.27 13.26
C ILE A 8 11.46 -1.57 13.90
N CYS A 9 10.14 -1.78 13.92
CA CYS A 9 9.53 -2.98 14.50
C CYS A 9 10.06 -4.27 13.85
N LEU A 10 10.11 -4.34 12.51
CA LEU A 10 10.63 -5.52 11.82
C LEU A 10 12.14 -5.69 11.97
N SER A 11 12.88 -4.61 12.21
CA SER A 11 14.31 -4.69 12.53
C SER A 11 14.52 -5.34 13.90
N VAL A 12 13.71 -4.99 14.90
CA VAL A 12 13.74 -5.62 16.24
C VAL A 12 13.39 -7.11 16.16
N ILE A 13 12.32 -7.46 15.45
CA ILE A 13 11.92 -8.87 15.25
C ILE A 13 13.00 -9.64 14.46
N GLY A 14 13.64 -8.98 13.50
CA GLY A 14 14.72 -9.56 12.70
C GLY A 14 15.99 -9.88 13.48
N LEU A 15 16.20 -9.29 14.68
CA LEU A 15 17.33 -9.65 15.56
C LEU A 15 17.17 -11.05 16.16
N PHE A 16 15.94 -11.55 16.29
CA PHE A 16 15.64 -12.89 16.79
C PHE A 16 15.65 -13.96 15.70
N GLN A 17 15.88 -13.59 14.44
CA GLN A 17 15.96 -14.53 13.32
C GLN A 17 17.42 -14.78 12.93
N SER A 18 17.74 -16.05 12.61
CA SER A 18 19.09 -16.47 12.24
C SER A 18 19.64 -15.63 11.09
N LYS A 19 20.83 -15.06 11.28
CA LYS A 19 21.55 -14.24 10.28
C LYS A 19 22.01 -15.13 9.12
N LYS A 20 21.15 -15.34 8.12
CA LYS A 20 21.58 -15.81 6.81
C LYS A 20 22.15 -14.62 6.04
N ASN A 21 23.31 -14.81 5.40
CA ASN A 21 23.89 -13.81 4.50
C ASN A 21 23.08 -13.78 3.20
N TYR A 22 22.11 -12.87 3.14
CA TYR A 22 21.32 -12.62 1.94
C TYR A 22 22.05 -11.63 1.04
N THR A 23 22.26 -12.00 -0.22
CA THR A 23 22.75 -11.08 -1.24
C THR A 23 21.69 -9.98 -1.42
N THR A 24 22.02 -8.77 -1.00
CA THR A 24 21.04 -7.68 -0.97
C THR A 24 21.03 -7.02 -2.35
N ASN A 25 20.16 -7.49 -3.25
CA ASN A 25 19.97 -6.83 -4.54
C ASN A 25 19.13 -5.55 -4.35
N THR A 26 19.78 -4.47 -3.95
CA THR A 26 19.15 -3.17 -3.59
C THR A 26 18.24 -2.63 -4.69
N LYS A 27 18.55 -2.88 -5.96
CA LYS A 27 17.72 -2.46 -7.10
C LYS A 27 16.35 -3.14 -7.10
N LYS A 28 16.28 -4.45 -6.82
CA LYS A 28 15.00 -5.18 -6.72
C LYS A 28 14.15 -4.63 -5.55
N TYR A 29 14.78 -4.46 -4.39
CA TYR A 29 14.08 -3.91 -3.21
C TYR A 29 13.60 -2.47 -3.41
N PHE A 30 14.32 -1.65 -4.18
CA PHE A 30 13.89 -0.30 -4.51
C PHE A 30 12.59 -0.29 -5.32
N TRP A 31 12.51 -1.09 -6.39
CA TRP A 31 11.28 -1.18 -7.18
C TRP A 31 10.12 -1.75 -6.36
N ILE A 32 10.37 -2.75 -5.52
CA ILE A 32 9.35 -3.28 -4.61
C ILE A 32 8.88 -2.17 -3.65
N ALA A 33 9.78 -1.44 -2.99
CA ALA A 33 9.42 -0.34 -2.10
C ALA A 33 8.63 0.77 -2.79
N LEU A 34 8.99 1.08 -4.04
CA LEU A 34 8.29 2.07 -4.83
C LEU A 34 6.84 1.66 -5.08
N PHE A 35 6.60 0.43 -5.52
CA PHE A 35 5.26 -0.05 -5.87
C PHE A 35 4.44 -0.56 -4.68
N GLU A 36 5.08 -1.05 -3.61
CA GLU A 36 4.43 -1.58 -2.40
C GLU A 36 4.07 -0.48 -1.42
N VAL A 37 4.88 0.58 -1.32
CA VAL A 37 4.72 1.56 -0.24
C VAL A 37 4.61 2.98 -0.78
N VAL A 38 5.58 3.43 -1.58
CA VAL A 38 5.68 4.85 -1.93
C VAL A 38 4.52 5.31 -2.81
N LEU A 39 4.32 4.66 -3.96
CA LEU A 39 3.26 5.00 -4.91
C LEU A 39 1.87 4.82 -4.30
N PRO A 40 1.52 3.67 -3.70
CA PRO A 40 0.19 3.50 -3.15
C PRO A 40 -0.12 4.49 -2.03
N PHE A 41 0.85 4.81 -1.17
CA PHE A 41 0.63 5.78 -0.10
C PHE A 41 0.27 7.17 -0.65
N ILE A 42 0.99 7.63 -1.67
CA ILE A 42 0.71 8.93 -2.31
C ILE A 42 -0.64 8.88 -3.03
N LEU A 43 -0.87 7.86 -3.85
CA LEU A 43 -2.08 7.73 -4.67
C LEU A 43 -3.34 7.59 -3.82
N ILE A 44 -3.30 6.80 -2.74
CA ILE A 44 -4.41 6.66 -1.80
C ILE A 44 -4.67 7.99 -1.09
N ALA A 45 -3.63 8.64 -0.58
CA ALA A 45 -3.78 9.92 0.11
C ALA A 45 -4.38 11.01 -0.80
N GLN A 46 -4.02 11.05 -2.09
CA GLN A 46 -4.64 11.97 -3.03
C GLN A 46 -6.06 11.53 -3.41
N GLY A 47 -6.30 10.24 -3.65
CA GLY A 47 -7.61 9.72 -4.03
C GLY A 47 -8.67 9.93 -2.95
N GLN A 48 -8.30 9.75 -1.68
CA GLN A 48 -9.18 9.98 -0.53
C GLN A 48 -9.59 11.43 -0.31
N LYS A 49 -9.00 12.41 -1.02
CA LYS A 49 -9.51 13.78 -1.03
C LYS A 49 -10.80 13.94 -1.83
N TYR A 50 -11.06 12.99 -2.72
CA TYR A 50 -12.14 13.06 -3.72
C TYR A 50 -13.22 11.99 -3.51
N VAL A 51 -12.94 10.96 -2.71
CA VAL A 51 -13.88 9.90 -2.37
C VAL A 51 -13.86 9.57 -0.89
N SER A 52 -14.93 8.96 -0.39
CA SER A 52 -15.02 8.51 0.99
C SER A 52 -14.00 7.40 1.30
N SER A 53 -13.62 7.25 2.57
CA SER A 53 -12.74 6.17 3.00
C SER A 53 -13.32 4.78 2.73
N SER A 54 -14.65 4.66 2.66
CA SER A 54 -15.34 3.41 2.34
C SER A 54 -15.18 3.02 0.86
N ILE A 55 -15.33 3.97 -0.07
CA ILE A 55 -15.01 3.74 -1.49
C ILE A 55 -13.53 3.41 -1.66
N ALA A 56 -12.64 4.12 -0.95
CA ALA A 56 -11.22 3.83 -0.97
C ALA A 56 -10.88 2.41 -0.52
N SER A 57 -11.43 1.95 0.61
CA SER A 57 -11.22 0.57 1.06
C SER A 57 -11.76 -0.45 0.07
N MET A 58 -12.90 -0.20 -0.56
CA MET A 58 -13.50 -1.11 -1.52
C MET A 58 -12.62 -1.27 -2.77
N LEU A 59 -12.11 -0.16 -3.32
CA LEU A 59 -11.23 -0.20 -4.49
C LEU A 59 -9.87 -0.83 -4.18
N ILE A 60 -9.28 -0.54 -3.02
CA ILE A 60 -8.01 -1.16 -2.61
C ILE A 60 -8.19 -2.65 -2.32
N ALA A 61 -9.36 -3.09 -1.89
CA ALA A 61 -9.62 -4.51 -1.69
C ALA A 61 -9.67 -5.33 -3.00
N MET A 62 -9.57 -4.68 -4.17
CA MET A 62 -9.41 -5.34 -5.47
C MET A 62 -7.95 -5.75 -5.77
N VAL A 63 -6.97 -5.40 -4.94
CA VAL A 63 -5.56 -5.82 -5.08
C VAL A 63 -5.38 -7.30 -5.40
N PRO A 64 -6.00 -8.28 -4.69
CA PRO A 64 -5.84 -9.69 -5.02
C PRO A 64 -6.39 -10.07 -6.40
N VAL A 65 -7.46 -9.39 -6.87
CA VAL A 65 -8.00 -9.58 -8.22
C VAL A 65 -6.97 -9.16 -9.26
N PHE A 66 -6.41 -7.95 -9.12
CA PHE A 66 -5.35 -7.48 -10.04
C PHE A 66 -4.10 -8.33 -9.96
N THR A 67 -3.75 -8.82 -8.77
CA THR A 67 -2.59 -9.72 -8.57
C THR A 67 -2.77 -11.00 -9.36
N LEU A 68 -3.95 -11.62 -9.31
CA LEU A 68 -4.25 -12.82 -10.09
C LEU A 68 -4.22 -12.55 -11.59
N VAL A 69 -4.84 -11.45 -12.03
CA VAL A 69 -4.86 -11.05 -13.44
C VAL A 69 -3.44 -10.89 -13.97
N PHE A 70 -2.59 -10.14 -13.26
CA PHE A 70 -1.20 -9.96 -13.64
C PHE A 70 -0.38 -11.25 -13.53
N PHE A 71 -0.67 -12.11 -12.56
CA PHE A 71 -0.01 -13.40 -12.45
C PHE A 71 -0.28 -14.25 -13.69
N VAL A 72 -1.54 -14.39 -14.10
CA VAL A 72 -1.93 -15.14 -15.30
C VAL A 72 -1.34 -14.52 -16.57
N LEU A 73 -1.39 -13.20 -16.71
CA LEU A 73 -0.88 -12.49 -17.88
C LEU A 73 0.65 -12.56 -18.01
N LEU A 74 1.39 -12.30 -16.93
CA LEU A 74 2.86 -12.19 -16.97
C LEU A 74 3.55 -13.55 -16.93
N PHE A 75 3.02 -14.52 -16.19
CA PHE A 75 3.62 -15.84 -16.07
C PHE A 75 3.00 -16.87 -17.02
N LYS A 76 1.92 -16.52 -17.74
CA LYS A 76 1.19 -17.42 -18.66
C LYS A 76 0.78 -18.75 -18.01
N LYS A 77 0.63 -18.76 -16.69
CA LYS A 77 0.19 -19.91 -15.89
C LYS A 77 -1.30 -19.82 -15.62
N LYS A 78 -1.97 -20.96 -15.55
CA LYS A 78 -3.37 -21.02 -15.13
C LYS A 78 -3.46 -20.78 -13.63
N ALA A 79 -4.36 -19.88 -13.24
CA ALA A 79 -4.78 -19.74 -11.86
C ALA A 79 -5.33 -21.07 -11.34
N SER A 80 -4.94 -21.45 -10.13
CA SER A 80 -5.51 -22.59 -9.43
C SER A 80 -6.99 -22.32 -9.12
N LYS A 81 -7.82 -23.36 -9.14
CA LYS A 81 -9.23 -23.25 -8.72
C LYS A 81 -9.36 -22.68 -7.30
N PHE A 82 -8.42 -23.02 -6.42
CA PHE A 82 -8.37 -22.48 -5.06
C PHE A 82 -8.14 -20.96 -5.03
N GLU A 83 -7.24 -20.43 -5.86
CA GLU A 83 -6.96 -18.98 -5.93
C GLU A 83 -8.20 -18.20 -6.38
N ILE A 84 -8.91 -18.72 -7.38
CA ILE A 84 -10.15 -18.13 -7.89
C ILE A 84 -11.22 -18.12 -6.78
N VAL A 85 -11.41 -19.25 -6.09
CA VAL A 85 -12.40 -19.36 -5.00
C VAL A 85 -12.05 -18.42 -3.84
N SER A 86 -10.78 -18.31 -3.45
CA SER A 86 -10.33 -17.37 -2.40
C SER A 86 -10.62 -15.92 -2.77
N ILE A 87 -10.41 -15.53 -4.03
CA ILE A 87 -10.71 -14.18 -4.50
C ILE A 87 -12.21 -13.91 -4.51
N LEU A 88 -13.02 -14.86 -4.99
CA LEU A 88 -14.48 -14.73 -4.98
C LEU A 88 -15.02 -14.62 -3.55
N LEU A 89 -14.52 -15.44 -2.62
CA LEU A 89 -14.89 -15.37 -1.21
C LEU A 89 -14.48 -14.05 -0.56
N GLY A 90 -13.27 -13.56 -0.83
CA GLY A 90 -12.81 -12.26 -0.36
C GLY A 90 -13.66 -11.10 -0.90
N PHE A 91 -14.00 -11.15 -2.19
CA PHE A 91 -14.88 -10.18 -2.84
C PHE A 91 -16.28 -10.19 -2.23
N LEU A 92 -16.86 -11.37 -2.00
CA LEU A 92 -18.17 -11.52 -1.37
C LEU A 92 -18.19 -10.92 0.03
N GLY A 93 -17.13 -11.13 0.83
CA GLY A 93 -16.98 -10.51 2.14
C GLY A 93 -17.03 -8.98 2.08
N ILE A 94 -16.36 -8.35 1.11
CA ILE A 94 -16.38 -6.90 0.91
C ILE A 94 -17.79 -6.41 0.54
N VAL A 95 -18.49 -7.12 -0.36
CA VAL A 95 -19.87 -6.78 -0.75
C VAL A 95 -20.80 -6.83 0.46
N ILE A 96 -20.73 -7.90 1.26
CA ILE A 96 -21.56 -8.06 2.47
C ILE A 96 -21.29 -6.94 3.47
N LEU A 97 -20.02 -6.60 3.72
CA LEU A 97 -19.64 -5.54 4.65
C LEU A 97 -20.04 -4.14 4.15
N SER A 98 -20.05 -3.92 2.83
CA SER A 98 -20.35 -2.61 2.22
C SER A 98 -21.85 -2.39 2.01
N TRP A 99 -22.64 -3.47 1.92
CA TRP A 99 -24.07 -3.46 1.65
C TRP A 99 -24.90 -2.54 2.57
N PRO A 100 -24.73 -2.58 3.92
CA PRO A 100 -25.57 -1.80 4.83
C PRO A 100 -25.28 -0.29 4.77
N THR A 101 -24.09 0.08 4.29
CA THR A 101 -23.56 1.44 4.46
C THR A 101 -23.77 2.33 3.24
N GLN A 102 -23.95 1.76 2.04
CA GLN A 102 -23.99 2.54 0.80
C GLN A 102 -25.24 2.33 -0.08
N GLY A 103 -26.02 1.26 0.13
CA GLY A 103 -27.01 0.83 -0.86
C GLY A 103 -26.37 0.44 -2.19
N ILE A 104 -27.13 -0.17 -3.11
CA ILE A 104 -26.59 -0.81 -4.33
C ILE A 104 -25.99 0.20 -5.34
N MET A 105 -26.25 1.51 -5.22
CA MET A 105 -26.05 2.45 -6.33
C MET A 105 -25.40 3.82 -6.02
N ASN A 106 -25.01 4.14 -4.78
CA ASN A 106 -24.38 5.43 -4.47
C ASN A 106 -22.84 5.37 -4.48
N VAL A 107 -22.24 4.85 -5.56
CA VAL A 107 -20.81 5.09 -5.83
C VAL A 107 -20.67 6.52 -6.39
N SER A 108 -21.01 7.53 -5.61
CA SER A 108 -20.84 8.95 -5.93
C SER A 108 -19.40 9.41 -5.64
N GLY A 109 -18.41 8.60 -6.04
CA GLY A 109 -17.00 8.95 -5.97
C GLY A 109 -16.61 9.77 -7.20
N ASN A 110 -15.91 10.89 -7.00
CA ASN A 110 -15.32 11.63 -8.11
C ASN A 110 -14.38 10.72 -8.91
N ILE A 111 -14.53 10.73 -10.23
CA ILE A 111 -13.82 9.85 -11.17
C ILE A 111 -12.30 9.87 -10.97
N LEU A 112 -11.74 11.04 -10.66
CA LEU A 112 -10.31 11.21 -10.45
C LEU A 112 -9.84 10.46 -9.19
N GLY A 113 -10.63 10.49 -8.12
CA GLY A 113 -10.34 9.73 -6.91
C GLY A 113 -10.40 8.22 -7.14
N ASN A 114 -11.40 7.74 -7.89
CA ASN A 114 -11.52 6.33 -8.26
C ASN A 114 -10.30 5.86 -9.07
N VAL A 115 -9.87 6.64 -10.07
CA VAL A 115 -8.71 6.32 -10.90
C VAL A 115 -7.43 6.25 -10.07
N LEU A 116 -7.19 7.23 -9.18
CA LEU A 116 -6.02 7.22 -8.28
C LEU A 116 -5.98 5.95 -7.41
N LEU A 117 -7.13 5.54 -6.87
CA LEU A 117 -7.21 4.35 -6.01
C LEU A 117 -7.04 3.04 -6.79
N ILE A 118 -7.59 2.94 -8.00
CA ILE A 118 -7.36 1.80 -8.88
C ILE A 118 -5.88 1.70 -9.25
N LEU A 119 -5.21 2.82 -9.57
CA LEU A 119 -3.78 2.86 -9.82
C LEU A 119 -2.97 2.42 -8.60
N ALA A 120 -3.39 2.80 -7.39
CA ALA A 120 -2.76 2.33 -6.16
C ALA A 120 -2.91 0.81 -5.98
N ALA A 121 -4.11 0.26 -6.24
CA ALA A 121 -4.35 -1.18 -6.16
C ALA A 121 -3.52 -1.97 -7.20
N ILE A 122 -3.40 -1.45 -8.41
CA ILE A 122 -2.55 -2.01 -9.47
C ILE A 122 -1.07 -1.99 -9.06
N SER A 123 -0.62 -0.89 -8.44
CA SER A 123 0.75 -0.76 -7.91
C SER A 123 1.07 -1.84 -6.87
N PHE A 124 0.17 -2.03 -5.89
CA PHE A 124 0.29 -3.11 -4.90
C PHE A 124 0.29 -4.51 -5.54
N ALA A 125 -0.58 -4.74 -6.52
CA ALA A 125 -0.62 -6.03 -7.20
C ALA A 125 0.71 -6.33 -7.91
N LEU A 126 1.34 -5.32 -8.52
CA LEU A 126 2.63 -5.47 -9.19
C LEU A 126 3.76 -5.74 -8.20
N SER A 127 3.79 -5.03 -7.06
CA SER A 127 4.82 -5.27 -6.03
C SER A 127 4.75 -6.68 -5.46
N LEU A 128 3.56 -7.25 -5.25
CA LEU A 128 3.41 -8.64 -4.81
C LEU A 128 4.08 -9.63 -5.78
N LEU A 129 3.93 -9.42 -7.09
CA LEU A 129 4.60 -10.25 -8.10
C LEU A 129 6.12 -10.05 -8.13
N LEU A 130 6.60 -8.83 -7.88
CA LEU A 130 8.03 -8.55 -7.75
C LEU A 130 8.61 -9.20 -6.49
N MET A 131 7.86 -9.17 -5.39
CA MET A 131 8.27 -9.74 -4.10
C MET A 131 8.34 -11.27 -4.18
N GLY A 132 7.44 -11.90 -4.93
CA GLY A 132 7.49 -13.34 -5.24
C GLY A 132 8.69 -13.78 -6.09
N LYS A 133 9.48 -12.84 -6.65
CA LYS A 133 10.73 -13.13 -7.39
C LYS A 133 11.99 -12.95 -6.55
N LEU A 134 11.86 -12.61 -5.26
CA LEU A 134 12.99 -12.54 -4.35
C LEU A 134 13.46 -13.97 -4.02
N GLU A 135 14.78 -14.16 -3.99
CA GLU A 135 15.41 -15.43 -3.63
C GLU A 135 15.18 -15.75 -2.15
N ASP A 136 15.25 -17.04 -1.80
CA ASP A 136 14.90 -17.58 -0.47
C ASP A 136 15.41 -16.70 0.68
N GLY A 137 14.47 -16.01 1.29
CA GLY A 137 14.66 -15.17 2.46
C GLY A 137 13.42 -15.15 3.33
N SER A 138 13.60 -14.85 4.61
CA SER A 138 12.45 -14.69 5.50
C SER A 138 11.59 -13.51 5.00
N PRO A 139 10.26 -13.66 4.89
CA PRO A 139 9.35 -12.57 4.54
C PRO A 139 9.57 -11.31 5.41
N VAL A 140 9.96 -11.52 6.68
CA VAL A 140 10.28 -10.44 7.63
C VAL A 140 11.49 -9.63 7.16
N VAL A 141 12.54 -10.29 6.66
CA VAL A 141 13.75 -9.62 6.17
C VAL A 141 13.47 -8.83 4.90
N HIS A 142 12.69 -9.40 3.97
CA HIS A 142 12.30 -8.71 2.75
C HIS A 142 11.51 -7.44 3.06
N MET A 143 10.47 -7.56 3.89
CA MET A 143 9.61 -6.44 4.24
C MET A 143 10.35 -5.36 5.05
N ARG A 144 11.28 -5.76 5.92
CA ARG A 144 12.17 -4.83 6.63
C ARG A 144 12.96 -3.94 5.66
N ASN A 145 13.59 -4.55 4.65
CA ASN A 145 14.41 -3.82 3.67
C ASN A 145 13.54 -2.88 2.80
N VAL A 146 12.37 -3.35 2.39
CA VAL A 146 11.37 -2.56 1.65
C VAL A 146 10.96 -1.32 2.45
N LEU A 147 10.64 -1.47 3.74
CA LEU A 147 10.21 -0.36 4.59
C LEU A 147 11.32 0.65 4.89
N TRP A 148 12.57 0.20 5.02
CA TRP A 148 13.72 1.11 5.15
C TRP A 148 13.89 1.98 3.90
N ILE A 149 13.88 1.37 2.71
CA ILE A 149 14.00 2.12 1.46
C ILE A 149 12.81 3.07 1.29
N ALA A 150 11.60 2.59 1.54
CA ALA A 150 10.40 3.44 1.45
C ALA A 150 10.46 4.63 2.41
N SER A 151 10.98 4.44 3.63
CA SER A 151 11.15 5.52 4.60
C SER A 151 12.13 6.58 4.12
N ILE A 152 13.27 6.16 3.56
CA ILE A 152 14.27 7.07 2.98
C ILE A 152 13.69 7.88 1.82
N VAL A 153 12.83 7.28 0.99
CA VAL A 153 12.20 7.98 -0.14
C VAL A 153 11.07 8.92 0.31
N LEU A 154 10.23 8.49 1.25
CA LEU A 154 9.05 9.25 1.66
C LEU A 154 9.37 10.44 2.57
N ILE A 155 10.43 10.37 3.38
CA ILE A 155 10.78 11.47 4.31
C ILE A 155 11.10 12.78 3.54
N PRO A 156 12.02 12.80 2.54
CA PRO A 156 12.29 14.00 1.75
C PRO A 156 11.04 14.48 1.00
N PHE A 157 10.26 13.55 0.45
CA PHE A 157 9.03 13.88 -0.27
C PHE A 157 8.01 14.56 0.65
N ALA A 158 7.82 14.06 1.88
CA ALA A 158 6.94 14.68 2.86
C ALA A 158 7.42 16.08 3.24
N LEU A 159 8.72 16.30 3.43
CA LEU A 159 9.27 17.61 3.77
C LEU A 159 9.07 18.64 2.65
N LEU A 160 9.23 18.23 1.39
CA LEU A 160 9.06 19.10 0.23
C LEU A 160 7.59 19.44 -0.07
N PHE A 161 6.70 18.45 0.03
CA PHE A 161 5.29 18.61 -0.36
C PHE A 161 4.35 19.01 0.78
N GLU A 162 4.61 18.58 2.02
CA GLU A 162 3.71 18.86 3.15
C GLU A 162 4.12 20.10 3.96
N LYS A 163 5.26 20.76 3.66
CA LYS A 163 5.80 21.94 4.39
C LYS A 163 5.36 21.99 5.86
N PRO A 164 5.76 21.00 6.69
CA PRO A 164 5.20 20.79 8.02
C PRO A 164 5.35 22.00 8.96
N LEU A 165 6.41 22.79 8.78
CA LEU A 165 6.70 23.97 9.60
C LEU A 165 5.66 25.10 9.46
N GLN A 166 4.99 25.23 8.30
CA GLN A 166 3.96 26.25 8.12
C GLN A 166 2.64 25.88 8.81
N ARG A 167 2.29 24.59 8.87
CA ARG A 167 1.03 24.13 9.48
C ARG A 167 1.06 24.24 11.01
N THR A 168 2.19 23.95 11.63
CA THR A 168 2.38 24.06 13.09
C THR A 168 2.34 25.52 13.57
N LEU A 169 2.93 26.44 12.83
CA LEU A 169 2.89 27.88 13.14
C LEU A 169 1.47 28.46 13.06
N ILE A 170 0.64 27.98 12.14
CA ILE A 170 -0.76 28.42 12.00
C ILE A 170 -1.60 27.96 13.20
N ILE A 171 -1.49 26.68 13.60
CA ILE A 171 -2.25 26.13 14.75
C ILE A 171 -1.87 26.83 16.05
N HIS A 172 -0.58 27.11 16.25
CA HIS A 172 -0.10 27.83 17.43
C HIS A 172 -0.63 29.28 17.48
N LYS A 173 -0.74 29.93 16.31
CA LYS A 173 -1.27 31.30 16.18
C LYS A 173 -2.76 31.40 16.48
N TYR A 174 -3.57 30.39 16.11
CA TYR A 174 -4.99 30.32 16.47
C TYR A 174 -5.21 29.98 17.95
N PHE A 175 -4.35 29.13 18.53
CA PHE A 175 -4.40 28.83 19.96
C PHE A 175 -4.11 30.07 20.81
N LEU A 176 -3.13 30.90 20.42
CA LEU A 176 -2.81 32.18 21.08
C LEU A 176 -3.83 33.32 20.84
N LEU A 177 -4.79 33.15 19.94
CA LEU A 177 -5.88 34.13 19.72
C LEU A 177 -7.13 33.78 20.52
N LEU A 178 -7.19 32.58 21.10
CA LEU A 178 -8.31 32.07 21.89
C LEU A 178 -8.06 32.15 23.42
N PHE A 179 -6.89 32.63 23.83
CA PHE A 179 -6.48 32.90 25.22
C PHE A 179 -5.79 34.26 25.29
#